data_AF-A0A6S6S1R3-F1
#
_entry.id   AF-A0A6S6S1R3-F1
#
_cell.length_a   1.000
_cell.length_b   1.000
_cell.length_c   1.000
_cell.angle_alpha   90.00
_cell.angle_beta   90.00
_cell.angle_gamma   90.00
#
_symmetry.space_group_name_H-M   'P 1'
#
loop_
_entity.id
_entity.type
_entity.pdbx_description
1 polymer ?
#
loop_
_entity_poly.entity_id
_entity_poly.type
_entity_poly.pdbx_seq_one_letter_code
_entity_poly.pdbx_strand_id
1 'polypeptide(L)'
;MVDGQGIAHPRRFGVASHLGLLLDIPTIGIVKSRLCGHHEALDEIVESRQPLNDNNEQIPCVFRSKKRCKPLYISLGHKISLDASLLWVKHCIKGYRLPEPTRLVNGIASNRAIFNRMKQNLA
;
A
#
# COMPACT_ATOMS: atom_id res chain seq x y z
N MET A 1 -7.20 -1.13 -4.56
CA MET A 1 -6.12 -1.05 -3.53
C MET A 1 -6.56 -1.86 -2.32
N VAL A 2 -5.66 -2.63 -1.73
CA VAL A 2 -5.96 -3.57 -0.63
C VAL A 2 -5.03 -3.29 0.54
N ASP A 3 -5.56 -3.25 1.78
CA ASP A 3 -4.74 -3.17 3.01
C ASP A 3 -4.15 -4.56 3.33
N GLY A 4 -3.16 -4.94 2.52
CA GLY A 4 -2.53 -6.25 2.57
C GLY A 4 -1.46 -6.39 1.50
N GLN A 5 -0.59 -7.39 1.62
CA GLN A 5 0.49 -7.60 0.66
C GLN A 5 0.00 -8.28 -0.62
N GLY A 6 0.66 -7.99 -1.75
CA GLY A 6 0.61 -8.76 -2.99
C GLY A 6 1.85 -9.64 -3.12
N ILE A 7 2.67 -9.40 -4.14
CA ILE A 7 3.89 -10.17 -4.43
C ILE A 7 4.97 -10.05 -3.32
N ALA A 8 4.91 -8.99 -2.49
CA ALA A 8 5.76 -8.81 -1.31
C ALA A 8 5.34 -9.74 -0.16
N HIS A 9 5.43 -11.04 -0.41
CA HIS A 9 5.04 -12.12 0.48
C HIS A 9 6.09 -13.24 0.37
N PRO A 10 6.37 -14.02 1.45
CA PRO A 10 7.33 -15.12 1.41
C PRO A 10 7.07 -16.14 0.29
N ARG A 11 5.82 -16.29 -0.13
CA ARG A 11 5.38 -17.17 -1.23
C ARG A 11 5.03 -16.45 -2.54
N ARG A 12 5.39 -15.17 -2.68
CA ARG A 12 5.05 -14.30 -3.83
C ARG A 12 3.56 -14.16 -4.13
N PHE A 13 2.71 -14.53 -3.18
CA PHE A 13 1.26 -14.56 -3.36
C PHE A 13 0.54 -14.15 -2.07
N GLY A 14 0.41 -12.83 -1.88
CA GLY A 14 -0.33 -12.24 -0.77
C GLY A 14 -1.82 -12.00 -1.08
N VAL A 15 -2.57 -11.50 -0.10
CA VAL A 15 -4.01 -11.25 -0.21
C VAL A 15 -4.40 -10.33 -1.36
N ALA A 16 -3.58 -9.33 -1.69
CA ALA A 16 -3.85 -8.44 -2.82
C ALA A 16 -3.75 -9.16 -4.16
N SER A 17 -2.79 -10.08 -4.30
CA SER A 17 -2.64 -10.93 -5.49
C SER A 17 -3.77 -11.96 -5.58
N HIS A 18 -4.10 -12.60 -4.46
CA HIS A 18 -5.19 -13.58 -4.38
C HIS A 18 -6.54 -12.97 -4.75
N LEU A 19 -6.88 -11.81 -4.17
CA LEU A 19 -8.12 -11.09 -4.48
C LEU A 19 -8.19 -10.66 -5.95
N GLY A 20 -7.08 -10.14 -6.49
CA GLY A 20 -7.02 -9.71 -7.88
C GLY A 20 -7.18 -10.86 -8.86
N LEU A 21 -6.59 -12.03 -8.57
CA LEU A 21 -6.79 -13.23 -9.36
C LEU A 21 -8.24 -13.72 -9.33
N LEU A 22 -8.85 -13.75 -8.14
CA LEU A 22 -10.22 -14.24 -7.97
C LEU A 22 -11.25 -13.33 -8.67
N LEU A 23 -11.06 -12.02 -8.61
CA LEU A 23 -12.00 -11.03 -9.15
C LEU A 23 -11.65 -10.58 -10.58
N ASP A 24 -10.51 -11.03 -11.13
CA ASP A 24 -9.97 -10.64 -12.43
C ASP A 24 -9.80 -9.11 -12.64
N ILE A 25 -9.49 -8.37 -11.58
CA ILE A 25 -9.29 -6.91 -11.61
C ILE A 25 -7.88 -6.51 -11.16
N PRO A 26 -7.36 -5.35 -11.64
CA PRO A 26 -6.09 -4.85 -11.18
C PRO A 26 -6.07 -4.56 -9.68
N THR A 27 -5.06 -5.08 -8.97
CA THR A 27 -4.93 -4.90 -7.52
C THR A 27 -3.53 -4.44 -7.11
N ILE A 28 -3.50 -3.60 -6.09
CA ILE A 28 -2.28 -3.06 -5.47
C ILE A 28 -2.38 -3.36 -3.98
N GLY A 29 -1.35 -4.00 -3.43
CA GLY A 29 -1.19 -4.21 -2.00
C GLY A 29 -0.46 -3.03 -1.35
N ILE A 30 -0.98 -2.52 -0.24
CA ILE A 30 -0.42 -1.35 0.45
C ILE A 30 -0.46 -1.61 1.94
N VAL A 31 0.70 -1.64 2.59
CA VAL A 31 0.78 -1.90 4.04
C VAL A 31 1.70 -0.91 4.78
N LYS A 32 1.51 -0.86 6.10
CA LYS A 32 2.21 0.07 7.01
C LYS A 32 3.51 -0.49 7.57
N SER A 33 3.73 -1.79 7.44
CA SER A 33 4.86 -2.55 8.00
C SER A 33 5.35 -3.59 7.02
N ARG A 34 6.65 -3.86 7.06
CA ARG A 34 7.30 -4.89 6.26
C ARG A 34 6.86 -6.28 6.69
N LEU A 35 6.62 -7.17 5.73
CA LEU A 35 6.34 -8.60 5.99
C LEU A 35 7.58 -9.47 5.75
N CYS A 36 8.24 -9.29 4.59
CA CYS A 36 9.48 -9.97 4.23
C CYS A 36 10.43 -9.01 3.47
N GLY A 37 11.61 -9.49 3.07
CA GLY A 37 12.65 -8.71 2.39
C GLY A 37 13.33 -7.65 3.26
N HIS A 38 14.32 -6.96 2.72
CA HIS A 38 15.06 -5.87 3.36
C HIS A 38 15.24 -4.72 2.37
N HIS A 39 15.35 -3.51 2.88
CA HIS A 39 15.60 -2.32 2.07
C HIS A 39 16.56 -1.40 2.82
N GLU A 40 17.28 -0.58 2.07
CA GLU A 40 18.10 0.48 2.64
C GLU A 40 17.24 1.59 3.24
N ALA A 41 17.84 2.45 4.07
CA ALA A 41 17.13 3.60 4.61
C ALA A 41 16.63 4.50 3.46
N LEU A 42 15.37 4.93 3.55
CA LEU A 42 14.83 5.93 2.63
C LEU A 42 15.22 7.33 3.08
N ASP A 43 15.57 8.20 2.13
CA ASP A 43 15.75 9.63 2.38
C ASP A 43 14.52 10.23 3.05
N GLU A 44 14.69 11.35 3.75
CA GLU A 44 13.58 12.04 4.42
C GLU A 44 12.61 12.74 3.46
N ILE A 45 12.96 12.82 2.18
CA ILE A 45 12.22 13.51 1.14
C ILE A 45 10.98 12.71 0.75
N VAL A 46 9.85 13.40 0.56
CA VAL A 46 8.61 12.78 0.09
C VAL A 46 8.85 12.19 -1.30
N GLU A 47 8.24 11.05 -1.55
CA GLU A 47 8.42 10.23 -2.75
C GLU A 47 9.76 9.51 -2.90
N SER A 48 10.67 9.65 -1.92
CA SER A 48 11.84 8.76 -1.85
C SER A 48 11.36 7.30 -1.84
N ARG A 49 12.06 6.47 -2.63
CA ARG A 49 11.72 5.07 -2.82
C ARG A 49 12.97 4.21 -2.78
N GLN A 50 12.84 3.02 -2.22
CA GLN A 50 13.87 1.99 -2.25
C GLN A 50 13.25 0.66 -2.70
N PRO A 51 13.95 -0.16 -3.49
CA PRO A 51 13.51 -1.52 -3.77
C PRO A 51 13.53 -2.35 -2.49
N LEU A 52 12.67 -3.37 -2.43
CA LEU A 52 12.67 -4.34 -1.35
C LEU A 52 13.37 -5.61 -1.86
N ASN A 53 14.56 -5.92 -1.34
CA ASN A 53 15.33 -7.08 -1.74
C ASN A 53 14.92 -8.30 -0.92
N ASP A 54 14.53 -9.40 -1.58
CA ASP A 54 14.15 -10.65 -0.92
C ASP A 54 14.64 -11.84 -1.76
N ASN A 55 15.61 -12.61 -1.22
CA ASN A 55 16.20 -13.79 -1.88
C ASN A 55 16.66 -13.54 -3.34
N ASN A 56 17.46 -12.49 -3.56
CA ASN A 56 17.98 -12.04 -4.86
C ASN A 56 16.94 -11.50 -5.85
N GLU A 57 15.69 -11.31 -5.42
CA GLU A 57 14.65 -10.70 -6.24
C GLU A 57 14.31 -9.31 -5.71
N GLN A 58 14.23 -8.33 -6.61
CA GLN A 58 13.76 -7.00 -6.29
C GLN A 58 12.24 -6.95 -6.34
N ILE A 59 11.65 -6.80 -5.16
CA ILE A 59 10.22 -6.66 -4.99
C ILE A 59 9.84 -5.16 -5.03
N PRO A 60 8.66 -4.86 -5.62
CA PRO A 60 7.98 -3.57 -5.57
C PRO A 60 8.03 -2.82 -4.23
N CYS A 61 8.07 -1.49 -4.35
CA CYS A 61 8.93 -0.63 -3.55
C CYS A 61 8.44 -0.25 -2.14
N VAL A 62 9.42 0.16 -1.34
CA VAL A 62 9.21 0.95 -0.12
C VAL A 62 9.14 2.41 -0.53
N PHE A 63 8.10 3.12 -0.10
CA PHE A 63 7.76 4.47 -0.57
C PHE A 63 7.47 5.42 0.58
N ARG A 64 8.12 6.59 0.58
CA ARG A 64 7.82 7.66 1.55
C ARG A 64 6.69 8.54 1.06
N SER A 65 5.46 8.22 1.45
CA SER A 65 4.28 9.03 1.11
C SER A 65 4.17 10.35 1.88
N LYS A 66 4.81 10.48 3.04
CA LYS A 66 4.73 11.67 3.89
C LYS A 66 6.02 11.90 4.67
N LYS A 67 6.44 13.17 4.78
CA LYS A 67 7.61 13.61 5.54
C LYS A 67 7.48 13.22 7.02
N ARG A 68 8.59 12.83 7.66
CA ARG A 68 8.66 12.42 9.09
C ARG A 68 7.69 11.28 9.47
N CYS A 69 7.24 10.49 8.51
CA CYS A 69 6.40 9.30 8.74
C CYS A 69 7.15 8.04 8.35
N LYS A 70 6.80 6.91 8.98
CA LYS A 70 7.26 5.58 8.51
C LYS A 70 6.84 5.37 7.05
N PRO A 71 7.66 4.70 6.22
CA PRO A 71 7.33 4.47 4.82
C PRO A 71 6.13 3.53 4.67
N LEU A 72 5.56 3.51 3.47
CA LEU A 72 4.60 2.50 3.03
C LEU A 72 5.31 1.44 2.21
N TYR A 73 4.79 0.22 2.24
CA TYR A 73 5.26 -0.86 1.40
C TYR A 73 4.19 -1.08 0.35
N ILE A 74 4.55 -0.87 -0.91
CA ILE A 74 3.66 -0.97 -2.06
C ILE A 74 4.05 -2.22 -2.83
N SER A 75 3.13 -3.17 -2.89
CA SER A 75 3.33 -4.43 -3.57
C SER A 75 2.36 -4.62 -4.73
N LEU A 76 2.84 -5.22 -5.80
CA LEU A 76 2.01 -5.58 -6.95
C LEU A 76 1.03 -6.68 -6.55
N GLY A 77 -0.25 -6.52 -6.88
CA GLY A 77 -1.26 -7.55 -6.69
C GLY A 77 -1.43 -8.39 -7.95
N HIS A 78 -2.28 -7.92 -8.86
CA HIS A 78 -2.69 -8.59 -10.11
C HIS A 78 -2.84 -7.56 -11.24
N LYS A 79 -2.54 -7.95 -12.49
CA LYS A 79 -2.74 -7.16 -13.73
C LYS A 79 -2.29 -5.69 -13.66
N ILE A 80 -1.19 -5.40 -12.96
CA ILE A 80 -0.67 -4.03 -12.86
C ILE A 80 0.86 -4.03 -12.80
N SER A 81 1.48 -3.03 -13.43
CA SER A 81 2.92 -2.80 -13.38
C SER A 81 3.31 -1.95 -12.18
N LEU A 82 4.61 -1.93 -11.86
CA LEU A 82 5.15 -1.12 -10.77
C LEU A 82 4.86 0.36 -10.97
N ASP A 83 5.15 0.90 -12.15
CA ASP A 83 4.97 2.32 -12.43
C ASP A 83 3.49 2.73 -12.37
N ALA A 84 2.59 1.92 -12.93
CA ALA A 84 1.16 2.15 -12.83
C ALA A 84 0.69 2.11 -11.37
N SER A 85 1.18 1.14 -10.58
CA SER A 85 0.81 1.04 -9.17
C SER A 85 1.22 2.29 -8.36
N LEU A 86 2.42 2.80 -8.61
CA LEU A 86 2.93 4.02 -7.96
C LEU A 86 2.15 5.26 -8.40
N LEU A 87 1.83 5.37 -9.69
CA LEU A 87 1.02 6.47 -10.23
C LEU A 87 -0.34 6.56 -9.53
N TRP A 88 -1.04 5.43 -9.39
CA TRP A 88 -2.33 5.36 -8.69
C TRP A 88 -2.19 5.68 -7.20
N VAL A 89 -1.17 5.13 -6.54
CA VAL A 89 -0.90 5.42 -5.13
C VAL A 89 -0.67 6.92 -4.90
N LYS A 90 0.17 7.56 -5.72
CA LYS A 90 0.44 9.00 -5.64
C LYS A 90 -0.83 9.84 -5.84
N HIS A 91 -1.65 9.51 -6.85
CA HIS A 91 -2.91 10.21 -7.09
C HIS A 91 -3.88 10.17 -5.91
N CYS A 92 -3.89 9.05 -5.19
CA CYS A 92 -4.74 8.84 -4.02
C CYS A 92 -4.14 9.40 -2.71
N ILE A 93 -2.90 9.91 -2.69
CA ILE A 93 -2.33 10.53 -1.49
C ILE A 93 -2.74 12.00 -1.41
N LYS A 94 -3.58 12.34 -0.43
CA LYS A 94 -4.10 13.71 -0.21
C LYS A 94 -3.74 14.20 1.20
N GLY A 95 -2.47 14.53 1.42
CA GLY A 95 -1.97 15.10 2.70
C GLY A 95 -1.82 14.11 3.88
N TYR A 96 -2.29 12.86 3.73
CA TYR A 96 -2.14 11.79 4.71
C TYR A 96 -1.05 10.78 4.31
N ARG A 97 -0.57 10.00 5.29
CA ARG A 97 0.39 8.91 5.03
C ARG A 97 -0.21 7.83 4.14
N LEU A 98 -1.44 7.40 4.42
CA LEU A 98 -2.12 6.35 3.65
C LEU A 98 -2.90 6.95 2.48
N PRO A 99 -2.94 6.27 1.31
CA PRO A 99 -3.83 6.63 0.23
C PRO A 99 -5.29 6.64 0.69
N GLU A 100 -6.04 7.57 0.12
CA GLU A 100 -7.42 7.89 0.48
C GLU A 100 -8.29 6.61 0.64
N PRO A 101 -8.33 5.66 -0.31
CA PRO A 101 -9.19 4.46 -0.17
C PRO A 101 -8.82 3.59 1.04
N THR A 102 -7.53 3.29 1.20
CA THR A 102 -7.04 2.47 2.33
C THR A 102 -7.15 3.19 3.68
N ARG A 103 -7.05 4.53 3.69
CA ARG A 103 -7.22 5.36 4.88
C ARG A 103 -8.67 5.34 5.35
N LEU A 104 -9.64 5.47 4.43
CA LEU A 104 -11.06 5.40 4.74
C LEU A 104 -11.41 4.05 5.35
N VAL A 105 -11.04 2.94 4.68
CA VAL A 105 -11.34 1.58 5.15
C VAL A 105 -10.74 1.36 6.53
N ASN A 106 -9.46 1.69 6.74
CA ASN A 106 -8.84 1.56 8.06
C ASN A 106 -9.53 2.42 9.13
N GLY A 107 -9.99 3.62 8.78
CA GLY A 107 -10.73 4.50 9.69
C GLY A 107 -12.07 3.93 10.11
N ILE A 108 -12.83 3.40 9.15
CA ILE A 108 -14.14 2.78 9.34
C ILE A 108 -14.01 1.46 10.11
N ALA A 109 -13.11 0.56 9.69
CA ALA A 109 -12.89 -0.73 10.34
C ALA A 109 -12.38 -0.59 11.79
N SER A 110 -11.68 0.50 12.11
CA SER A 110 -11.21 0.81 13.47
C SER A 110 -12.23 1.60 14.31
N ASN A 111 -13.48 1.79 13.85
CA ASN A 111 -14.53 2.55 14.54
C ASN A 111 -14.07 3.93 15.05
N ARG A 112 -13.24 4.64 14.29
CA ARG A 112 -12.75 5.96 14.71
C ARG A 112 -13.89 6.97 14.71
N ALA A 113 -14.04 7.73 15.79
CA ALA A 113 -15.17 8.64 16.02
C ALA A 113 -15.49 9.59 14.84
N ILE A 114 -14.45 10.14 14.19
CA ILE A 114 -14.62 11.03 13.02
C ILE A 114 -15.28 10.30 11.84
N PHE A 115 -14.88 9.05 11.58
CA PHE A 115 -15.41 8.24 10.48
C PHE A 115 -16.82 7.71 10.79
N ASN A 116 -17.11 7.42 12.06
CA ASN A 116 -18.45 7.03 12.49
C ASN A 116 -19.45 8.19 12.30
N ARG A 117 -19.06 9.42 12.66
CA ARG A 117 -19.86 10.62 12.41
C ARG A 117 -20.08 10.88 10.92
N MET A 118 -19.06 10.70 10.08
CA MET A 118 -19.21 10.80 8.62
C MET A 118 -20.19 9.77 8.06
N LYS A 119 -20.14 8.52 8.54
CA LYS A 119 -21.05 7.44 8.11
C LYS A 119 -22.50 7.74 8.47
N GLN A 120 -22.74 8.35 9.63
CA GLN A 120 -24.09 8.76 10.07
C GLN A 120 -24.67 9.92 9.25
N ASN A 121 -23.83 10.78 8.68
CA ASN A 121 -24.27 11.93 7.87
C ASN A 121 -24.47 11.59 6.38
N LEU A 122 -24.05 10.40 5.95
CA LEU A 122 -24.18 9.91 4.57
C LEU A 122 -25.33 8.92 4.38
N ALA A 123 -25.99 8.52 5.46
CA ALA A 123 -27.16 7.64 5.50
C ALA A 123 -28.43 8.47 5.71
#